data_AF-A0A7V2SVX5-F1
#
_entry.id   AF-A0A7V2SVX5-F1
#
_cell.length_a   1.000
_cell.length_b   1.000
_cell.length_c   1.000
_cell.angle_alpha   90.00
_cell.angle_beta   90.00
_cell.angle_gamma   90.00
#
_symmetry.space_group_name_H-M   'P 1'
#
loop_
_entity.id
_entity.type
_entity.pdbx_description
1 polymer ?
#
loop_
_entity_poly.entity_id
_entity_poly.type
_entity_poly.pdbx_seq_one_letter_code
_entity_poly.pdbx_strand_id
1 'polypeptide(L)'
;VASIGALFMVYLKEGSGLGGDTGIGIVSSLGMAIGITIATLAGDFNADLLSYLFGSILTIQPGEVWISALLTIFTLGMLLFFYQDLVYITFDKECAMASGIPVGKIEVILGLITAITVVVGMKVVGLLLVTALMVIPGACSLLLSGSVRSAILLSMFIGVGTVCVGLTLSYYLNLPASGCIVLTEGAVLGLALIVNMAKKGGIGPWKGCW
;
A
#
# COMPACT_ATOMS: atom_id res chain seq x y z
N VAL A 1 -13.34 -12.15 6.20
CA VAL A 1 -13.82 -10.76 5.94
C VAL A 1 -13.03 -10.10 4.81
N ALA A 2 -11.70 -9.99 4.89
CA ALA A 2 -10.90 -9.33 3.85
C ALA A 2 -11.07 -9.91 2.44
N SER A 3 -11.11 -11.24 2.31
CA SER A 3 -11.34 -11.91 1.02
C SER A 3 -12.73 -11.60 0.43
N ILE A 4 -13.74 -11.47 1.30
CA ILE A 4 -15.11 -11.12 0.90
C ILE A 4 -15.17 -9.65 0.47
N GLY A 5 -14.51 -8.75 1.20
CA GLY A 5 -14.43 -7.32 0.85
C GLY A 5 -13.68 -7.07 -0.46
N ALA A 6 -12.60 -7.79 -0.70
CA ALA A 6 -11.85 -7.72 -1.96
C ALA A 6 -12.70 -8.16 -3.16
N LEU A 7 -13.40 -9.31 -3.04
CA LEU A 7 -14.31 -9.80 -4.08
C LEU A 7 -15.48 -8.84 -4.32
N PHE A 8 -16.05 -8.27 -3.26
CA PHE A 8 -17.14 -7.30 -3.35
C PHE A 8 -16.71 -6.01 -4.09
N MET A 9 -15.48 -5.55 -3.88
CA MET A 9 -14.94 -4.39 -4.59
C MET A 9 -14.67 -4.66 -6.07
N VAL A 10 -14.12 -5.83 -6.42
CA VAL A 10 -13.93 -6.19 -7.82
C VAL A 10 -15.28 -6.25 -8.54
N TYR A 11 -16.30 -6.82 -7.90
CA TYR A 11 -17.66 -6.87 -8.42
C TYR A 11 -18.29 -5.47 -8.61
N LEU A 12 -18.09 -4.56 -7.65
CA LEU A 12 -18.57 -3.17 -7.77
C LEU A 12 -17.84 -2.39 -8.86
N LYS A 13 -16.56 -2.66 -9.10
CA LYS A 13 -15.75 -2.00 -10.14
C LYS A 13 -16.23 -2.36 -11.54
N GLU A 14 -16.74 -3.57 -11.76
CA GLU A 14 -17.27 -4.01 -13.05
C GLU A 14 -18.63 -3.37 -13.41
N GLY A 15 -19.43 -2.96 -12.42
CA GLY A 15 -20.80 -2.48 -12.65
C GLY A 15 -21.05 -0.97 -12.56
N SER A 16 -20.13 -0.18 -11.99
CA SER A 16 -20.47 1.18 -11.52
C SER A 16 -19.89 2.35 -12.31
N GLY A 17 -18.87 2.16 -13.17
CA GLY A 17 -18.25 3.25 -13.94
C GLY A 17 -17.62 4.37 -13.09
N LEU A 18 -17.57 4.21 -11.76
CA LEU A 18 -16.87 5.13 -10.85
C LEU A 18 -15.35 4.97 -11.01
N GLY A 19 -14.63 6.08 -10.89
CA GLY A 19 -13.18 6.06 -10.75
C GLY A 19 -12.79 5.15 -9.58
N GLY A 20 -11.83 4.24 -9.83
CA GLY A 20 -11.46 3.18 -8.88
C GLY A 20 -11.21 3.69 -7.46
N ASP A 21 -10.50 4.81 -7.30
CA ASP A 21 -10.21 5.41 -6.00
C ASP A 21 -11.44 5.94 -5.26
N THR A 22 -12.44 6.46 -5.98
CA THR A 22 -13.67 6.96 -5.38
C THR A 22 -14.52 5.81 -4.82
N GLY A 23 -14.62 4.71 -5.55
CA GLY A 23 -15.32 3.51 -5.09
C GLY A 23 -14.67 2.91 -3.84
N ILE A 24 -13.33 2.83 -3.84
CA ILE A 24 -12.54 2.34 -2.70
C ILE A 24 -12.80 3.20 -1.45
N GLY A 25 -12.79 4.53 -1.60
CA GLY A 25 -13.01 5.46 -0.48
C GLY A 25 -14.41 5.35 0.13
N ILE A 26 -15.44 5.21 -0.70
CA ILE A 26 -16.84 5.06 -0.23
C ILE A 26 -17.03 3.75 0.52
N VAL A 27 -16.59 2.62 -0.06
CA VAL A 27 -16.74 1.30 0.55
C VAL A 27 -15.94 1.20 1.86
N SER A 28 -14.73 1.76 1.89
CA SER A 28 -13.91 1.78 3.11
C SER A 28 -14.56 2.60 4.22
N SER A 29 -15.09 3.79 3.91
CA SER A 29 -15.76 4.66 4.88
C SER A 29 -17.03 4.02 5.46
N LEU A 30 -17.84 3.38 4.61
CA LEU A 30 -19.02 2.61 5.04
C LEU A 30 -18.64 1.41 5.90
N GLY A 31 -17.65 0.63 5.48
CA GLY A 31 -17.17 -0.53 6.24
C GLY A 31 -16.66 -0.14 7.62
N MET A 32 -15.91 0.97 7.72
CA MET A 32 -15.42 1.49 8.98
C MET A 32 -16.55 1.99 9.88
N ALA A 33 -17.53 2.72 9.33
CA ALA A 33 -18.69 3.19 10.07
C ALA A 33 -19.51 2.02 10.64
N ILE A 34 -19.76 0.98 9.83
CA ILE A 34 -20.49 -0.22 10.26
C ILE A 34 -19.69 -0.97 11.34
N GLY A 35 -18.40 -1.20 11.11
CA GLY A 35 -17.52 -1.91 12.04
C GLY A 35 -17.44 -1.22 13.41
N ILE A 36 -17.28 0.11 13.42
CA ILE A 36 -17.29 0.92 14.64
C ILE A 36 -18.65 0.81 15.34
N THR A 37 -19.75 0.96 14.61
CA THR A 37 -21.10 0.92 15.20
C THR A 37 -21.37 -0.42 15.90
N ILE A 38 -20.99 -1.53 15.27
CA ILE A 38 -21.14 -2.88 15.84
C ILE A 38 -20.23 -3.05 17.06
N ALA A 39 -18.97 -2.59 16.99
CA ALA A 39 -18.02 -2.69 18.09
C ALA A 39 -18.46 -1.86 19.31
N THR A 40 -19.00 -0.66 19.11
CA THR A 40 -19.58 0.16 20.17
C THR A 40 -20.76 -0.54 20.83
N LEU A 41 -21.60 -1.23 20.04
CA LEU A 41 -22.75 -1.98 20.55
C LEU A 41 -22.34 -3.21 21.37
N ALA A 42 -21.17 -3.79 21.07
CA ALA A 42 -20.60 -4.93 21.78
C ALA A 42 -19.94 -4.57 23.13
N GLY A 43 -19.81 -3.27 23.44
CA GLY A 43 -19.36 -2.79 24.75
C GLY A 43 -17.83 -2.77 24.98
N ASP A 44 -17.04 -3.23 24.01
CA ASP A 44 -15.59 -3.40 24.13
C ASP A 44 -14.81 -2.29 23.38
N PHE A 45 -15.07 -1.05 23.78
CA PHE A 45 -14.48 0.13 23.14
C PHE A 45 -13.28 0.62 23.96
N ASN A 46 -12.12 0.78 23.29
CA ASN A 46 -11.02 1.74 23.54
C ASN A 46 -9.61 1.13 23.51
N ALA A 47 -9.31 0.03 24.19
CA ALA A 47 -7.92 -0.44 24.32
C ALA A 47 -7.40 -1.17 23.07
N ASP A 48 -8.14 -2.18 22.58
CA ASP A 48 -7.68 -2.99 21.44
C ASP A 48 -7.67 -2.20 20.11
N LEU A 49 -8.60 -1.25 19.93
CA LEU A 49 -8.66 -0.45 18.71
C LEU A 49 -7.46 0.51 18.58
N LEU A 50 -7.09 1.22 19.65
CA LEU A 50 -5.93 2.11 19.62
C LEU A 50 -4.63 1.30 19.42
N SER A 51 -4.53 0.12 20.02
CA SER A 51 -3.42 -0.81 19.75
C SER A 51 -3.40 -1.29 18.30
N TYR A 52 -4.54 -1.50 17.64
CA TYR A 52 -4.60 -1.82 16.20
C TYR A 52 -4.30 -0.61 15.29
N LEU A 53 -4.64 0.62 15.71
CA LEU A 53 -4.38 1.82 14.91
C LEU A 53 -2.90 2.24 14.97
N PHE A 54 -2.31 2.23 16.17
CA PHE A 54 -0.94 2.66 16.40
C PHE A 54 0.09 1.53 16.33
N GLY A 55 -0.33 0.28 16.51
CA GLY A 55 0.54 -0.88 16.60
C GLY A 55 1.35 -0.91 17.90
N SER A 56 1.82 -2.09 18.30
CA SER A 56 2.85 -2.24 19.35
C SER A 56 4.01 -3.05 18.79
N ILE A 57 4.96 -2.36 18.15
CA ILE A 57 6.18 -2.99 17.60
C ILE A 57 6.98 -3.70 18.71
N LEU A 58 6.84 -3.26 19.97
CA LEU A 58 7.53 -3.86 21.11
C LEU A 58 6.95 -5.20 21.56
N THR A 59 5.73 -5.57 21.13
CA THR A 59 5.02 -6.78 21.59
C THR A 59 4.95 -7.87 20.52
N ILE A 60 5.84 -7.83 19.54
CA ILE A 60 5.89 -8.82 18.46
C ILE A 60 6.37 -10.16 18.98
N GLN A 61 5.57 -11.21 18.74
CA GLN A 61 6.00 -12.58 19.02
C GLN A 61 6.86 -13.14 17.88
N PRO A 62 7.83 -14.03 18.18
CA PRO A 62 8.68 -14.64 17.15
C PRO A 62 7.88 -15.41 16.09
N GLY A 63 6.72 -15.96 16.43
CA GLY A 63 5.83 -16.63 15.47
C GLY A 63 5.27 -15.70 14.39
N GLU A 64 4.97 -14.45 14.73
CA GLU A 64 4.45 -13.45 13.78
C GLU A 64 5.54 -13.01 12.78
N VAL A 65 6.80 -12.99 13.22
CA VAL A 65 7.96 -12.72 12.35
C VAL A 65 8.13 -13.82 11.31
N TRP A 66 8.01 -15.09 11.69
CA TRP A 66 8.12 -16.20 10.72
C TRP A 66 6.98 -16.21 9.70
N ILE A 67 5.75 -15.94 10.15
CA ILE A 67 4.58 -15.86 9.26
C ILE A 67 4.75 -14.70 8.26
N SER A 68 5.15 -13.52 8.73
CA SER A 68 5.39 -12.36 7.86
C SER A 68 6.56 -12.57 6.89
N ALA A 69 7.62 -13.26 7.31
CA ALA A 69 8.74 -13.63 6.44
C ALA A 69 8.31 -14.58 5.31
N LEU A 70 7.57 -15.65 5.64
CA LEU A 70 7.02 -16.59 4.66
C LEU A 70 6.07 -15.88 3.68
N LEU A 71 5.20 -15.02 4.20
CA LEU A 71 4.27 -14.25 3.38
C LEU A 71 5.03 -13.29 2.44
N THR A 72 6.09 -12.65 2.92
CA THR A 72 6.94 -11.77 2.09
C THR A 72 7.57 -12.54 0.93
N ILE A 73 8.16 -13.71 1.19
CA ILE A 73 8.75 -14.56 0.15
C ILE A 73 7.70 -15.00 -0.87
N PHE A 74 6.52 -15.44 -0.41
CA PHE A 74 5.42 -15.83 -1.27
C PHE A 74 4.94 -14.68 -2.16
N THR A 75 4.77 -13.48 -1.57
CA THR A 75 4.29 -12.29 -2.27
C THR A 75 5.32 -11.82 -3.31
N LEU A 76 6.61 -11.82 -2.97
CA LEU A 76 7.70 -11.52 -3.92
C LEU A 76 7.74 -12.54 -5.06
N GLY A 77 7.60 -13.83 -4.74
CA GLY A 77 7.59 -14.91 -5.73
C GLY A 77 6.45 -14.75 -6.74
N MET A 78 5.25 -14.43 -6.26
CA MET A 78 4.10 -14.12 -7.12
C MET A 78 4.31 -12.86 -7.95
N LEU A 79 4.88 -11.79 -7.38
CA LEU A 79 5.21 -10.57 -8.11
C LEU A 79 6.18 -10.83 -9.26
N LEU A 80 7.21 -11.65 -9.03
CA LEU A 80 8.17 -12.05 -10.06
C LEU A 80 7.54 -12.94 -11.13
N PHE A 81 6.64 -13.84 -10.74
CA PHE A 81 5.92 -14.73 -11.66
C PHE A 81 4.99 -13.93 -12.60
N PHE A 82 4.21 -13.00 -12.06
CA PHE A 82 3.29 -12.15 -12.85
C PHE A 82 3.94 -10.88 -13.40
N TYR A 83 5.26 -10.75 -13.31
CA TYR A 83 5.97 -9.51 -13.65
C TYR A 83 5.70 -9.06 -15.10
N GLN A 84 5.71 -9.99 -16.06
CA GLN A 84 5.47 -9.65 -17.48
C GLN A 84 4.05 -9.14 -17.72
N ASP A 85 3.06 -9.80 -17.10
CA ASP A 85 1.66 -9.39 -17.21
C ASP A 85 1.42 -8.03 -16.56
N LEU A 86 2.07 -7.77 -15.42
CA LEU A 86 1.99 -6.50 -14.71
C LEU A 86 2.48 -5.32 -15.55
N VAL A 87 3.60 -5.52 -16.26
CA VAL A 87 4.15 -4.52 -17.18
C VAL A 87 3.20 -4.30 -18.35
N TYR A 88 2.65 -5.36 -18.93
CA TYR A 88 1.69 -5.25 -20.04
C TYR A 88 0.44 -4.45 -19.65
N ILE A 89 -0.15 -4.76 -18.50
CA ILE A 89 -1.32 -4.06 -17.98
C ILE A 89 -1.02 -2.57 -17.69
N THR A 90 0.20 -2.26 -17.26
CA THR A 90 0.61 -0.89 -16.92
C THR A 90 0.82 -0.02 -18.15
N PHE A 91 1.30 -0.57 -19.26
CA PHE A 91 1.53 0.18 -20.49
C PHE A 91 0.26 0.36 -21.31
N ASP A 92 -0.55 -0.70 -21.46
CA ASP A 92 -1.80 -0.62 -22.20
C ASP A 92 -2.75 -1.76 -21.79
N LYS A 93 -3.77 -1.39 -21.01
CA LYS A 93 -4.78 -2.32 -20.52
C LYS A 93 -5.66 -2.88 -21.64
N GLU A 94 -5.96 -2.08 -22.67
CA GLU A 94 -6.82 -2.50 -23.78
C GLU A 94 -6.07 -3.45 -24.73
N CYS A 95 -4.81 -3.16 -25.04
CA CYS A 95 -3.96 -4.08 -25.82
C CYS A 95 -3.66 -5.38 -25.06
N ALA A 96 -3.53 -5.34 -23.73
CA ALA A 96 -3.37 -6.55 -22.91
C ALA A 96 -4.60 -7.47 -22.99
N MET A 97 -5.80 -6.91 -22.93
CA MET A 97 -7.05 -7.67 -23.11
C MET A 97 -7.17 -8.23 -24.53
N ALA A 98 -6.80 -7.45 -25.55
CA ALA A 98 -6.78 -7.90 -26.95
C ALA A 98 -5.74 -9.02 -27.21
N SER A 99 -4.65 -9.05 -26.45
CA SER A 99 -3.58 -10.06 -26.54
C SER A 99 -3.92 -11.37 -25.81
N GLY A 100 -5.13 -11.51 -25.24
CA GLY A 100 -5.58 -12.72 -24.57
C GLY A 100 -5.14 -12.86 -23.11
N ILE A 101 -4.56 -11.81 -22.51
CA ILE A 101 -4.17 -11.81 -21.10
C ILE A 101 -5.46 -11.66 -20.26
N PRO A 102 -5.75 -12.58 -19.30
CA PRO A 102 -6.94 -12.49 -18.47
C PRO A 102 -6.75 -11.45 -17.35
N VAL A 103 -6.73 -10.16 -17.72
CA VAL A 103 -6.47 -9.01 -16.83
C VAL A 103 -7.31 -9.08 -15.55
N GLY A 104 -8.59 -9.42 -15.65
CA GLY A 104 -9.48 -9.55 -14.48
C GLY A 104 -9.02 -10.61 -13.48
N LYS A 105 -8.50 -11.76 -13.94
CA LYS A 105 -7.98 -12.82 -13.05
C LYS A 105 -6.71 -12.36 -12.33
N ILE A 106 -5.84 -11.66 -13.04
CA ILE A 106 -4.56 -11.16 -12.48
C ILE A 106 -4.83 -10.07 -11.44
N GLU A 107 -5.74 -9.13 -11.73
CA GLU A 107 -6.18 -8.11 -10.76
C GLU A 107 -6.77 -8.76 -9.50
N VAL A 108 -7.59 -9.82 -9.64
CA VAL A 108 -8.17 -10.54 -8.49
C VAL A 108 -7.10 -11.26 -7.67
N ILE A 109 -6.19 -12.00 -8.32
CA ILE A 109 -5.13 -12.75 -7.63
C ILE A 109 -4.21 -11.79 -6.87
N LEU A 110 -3.76 -10.71 -7.52
CA LEU A 110 -2.90 -9.71 -6.88
C LEU A 110 -3.63 -8.95 -5.78
N GLY A 111 -4.90 -8.61 -5.99
CA GLY A 111 -5.75 -7.99 -4.96
C GLY A 111 -5.91 -8.87 -3.73
N LEU A 112 -6.14 -10.18 -3.92
CA LEU A 112 -6.23 -11.16 -2.83
C LEU A 112 -4.92 -11.27 -2.06
N ILE A 113 -3.79 -11.42 -2.76
CA ILE A 113 -2.47 -11.50 -2.12
C ILE A 113 -2.19 -10.23 -1.31
N THR A 114 -2.42 -9.06 -1.91
CA THR A 114 -2.19 -7.77 -1.26
C THR A 114 -3.09 -7.60 -0.03
N ALA A 115 -4.37 -7.98 -0.13
CA ALA A 115 -5.30 -7.92 0.99
C ALA A 115 -4.86 -8.83 2.15
N ILE A 116 -4.39 -10.05 1.85
CA ILE A 116 -3.86 -10.96 2.87
C ILE A 116 -2.62 -10.36 3.53
N THR A 117 -1.68 -9.81 2.74
CA THR A 117 -0.47 -9.15 3.23
C THR A 117 -0.77 -7.97 4.15
N VAL A 118 -1.72 -7.11 3.77
CA VAL A 118 -2.18 -5.98 4.59
C VAL A 118 -2.77 -6.46 5.91
N VAL A 119 -3.67 -7.44 5.90
CA VAL A 119 -4.33 -7.93 7.12
C VAL A 119 -3.34 -8.56 8.11
N VAL A 120 -2.39 -9.34 7.61
CA VAL A 120 -1.35 -9.94 8.46
C VAL A 120 -0.41 -8.84 8.99
N GLY A 121 -0.04 -7.87 8.15
CA GLY A 121 0.82 -6.75 8.54
C GLY A 121 0.19 -5.80 9.56
N MET A 122 -1.14 -5.60 9.50
CA MET A 122 -1.86 -4.70 10.40
C MET A 122 -1.68 -5.06 11.88
N LYS A 123 -1.58 -6.35 12.23
CA LYS A 123 -1.35 -6.79 13.61
C LYS A 123 0.00 -6.34 14.17
N VAL A 124 1.02 -6.36 13.31
CA VAL A 124 2.41 -6.11 13.68
C VAL A 124 2.71 -4.61 13.67
N VAL A 125 2.24 -3.93 12.63
CA VAL A 125 2.68 -2.58 12.25
C VAL A 125 1.65 -1.50 12.60
N GLY A 126 0.36 -1.87 12.66
CA GLY A 126 -0.75 -0.95 12.87
C GLY A 126 -1.37 -0.42 11.55
N LEU A 127 -2.67 -0.15 11.58
CA LEU A 127 -3.45 0.24 10.38
C LEU A 127 -2.90 1.50 9.71
N LEU A 128 -2.60 2.55 10.49
CA LEU A 128 -2.16 3.84 9.96
C LEU A 128 -0.86 3.70 9.16
N LEU A 129 0.09 2.98 9.74
CA LEU A 129 1.40 2.80 9.14
C LEU A 129 1.36 1.92 7.88
N VAL A 130 0.48 0.91 7.84
CA VAL A 130 0.30 0.08 6.63
C VAL A 130 -0.23 0.90 5.45
N THR A 131 -1.19 1.80 5.68
CA THR A 131 -1.72 2.65 4.60
C THR A 131 -0.67 3.61 4.04
N ALA A 132 0.18 4.17 4.89
CA ALA A 132 1.27 5.05 4.47
C ALA A 132 2.33 4.28 3.66
N LEU A 133 2.84 3.17 4.20
CA LEU A 133 3.87 2.33 3.57
C LEU A 133 3.42 1.68 2.26
N MET A 134 2.12 1.53 2.05
CA MET A 134 1.61 1.00 0.78
C MET A 134 1.60 2.06 -0.33
N VAL A 135 1.26 3.30 0.01
CA VAL A 135 1.02 4.37 -0.99
C VAL A 135 2.29 5.20 -1.24
N ILE A 136 2.97 5.62 -0.17
CA ILE A 136 4.06 6.61 -0.26
C ILE A 136 5.30 6.09 -1.00
N PRO A 137 5.90 4.92 -0.68
CA PRO A 137 7.10 4.47 -1.35
C PRO A 137 6.82 4.11 -2.82
N GLY A 138 5.60 3.64 -3.13
CA GLY A 138 5.12 3.48 -4.50
C GLY A 138 5.12 4.80 -5.26
N ALA A 139 4.46 5.83 -4.72
CA ALA A 139 4.42 7.16 -5.32
C ALA A 139 5.82 7.78 -5.49
N CYS A 140 6.67 7.73 -4.45
CA CYS A 140 8.06 8.19 -4.50
C CYS A 140 8.84 7.52 -5.63
N SER A 141 8.73 6.18 -5.73
CA SER A 141 9.47 5.41 -6.74
C SER A 141 9.02 5.75 -8.16
N LEU A 142 7.72 5.94 -8.40
CA LEU A 142 7.18 6.33 -9.70
C LEU A 142 7.61 7.75 -10.11
N LEU A 143 7.76 8.67 -9.16
CA LEU A 143 8.24 10.03 -9.44
C LEU A 143 9.72 10.08 -9.81
N LEU A 144 10.52 9.14 -9.28
CA LEU A 144 11.98 9.11 -9.42
C LEU A 144 12.48 8.16 -10.51
N SER A 145 11.68 7.17 -10.90
CA SER A 145 12.06 6.11 -11.84
C SER A 145 11.62 6.39 -13.28
N GLY A 146 12.40 5.89 -14.23
CA GLY A 146 12.06 5.91 -15.67
C GLY A 146 11.58 4.56 -16.21
N SER A 147 11.46 3.53 -15.38
CA SER A 147 11.05 2.18 -15.77
C SER A 147 10.34 1.46 -14.63
N VAL A 148 9.39 0.58 -14.96
CA VAL A 148 8.66 -0.24 -13.97
C VAL A 148 9.61 -1.10 -13.13
N ARG A 149 10.71 -1.62 -13.71
CA ARG A 149 11.71 -2.40 -12.95
C ARG A 149 12.38 -1.56 -11.88
N SER A 150 12.82 -0.36 -12.25
CA SER A 150 13.50 0.53 -11.32
C SER A 150 12.52 1.09 -10.30
N ALA A 151 11.26 1.32 -10.66
CA ALA A 151 10.21 1.71 -9.71
C ALA A 151 10.03 0.67 -8.59
N ILE A 152 9.88 -0.61 -8.96
CA ILE A 152 9.69 -1.70 -7.98
C ILE A 152 10.88 -1.77 -7.02
N LEU A 153 12.11 -1.77 -7.54
CA LEU A 153 13.30 -1.82 -6.70
C LEU A 153 13.44 -0.57 -5.82
N LEU A 154 13.24 0.64 -6.36
CA LEU A 154 13.30 1.88 -5.58
C LEU A 154 12.27 1.87 -4.45
N SER A 155 11.03 1.40 -4.72
CA SER A 155 9.97 1.37 -3.71
C SER A 155 10.35 0.48 -2.52
N MET A 156 10.98 -0.66 -2.77
CA MET A 156 11.48 -1.55 -1.72
C MET A 156 12.57 -0.88 -0.88
N PHE A 157 13.57 -0.26 -1.52
CA PHE A 157 14.65 0.42 -0.80
C PHE A 157 14.16 1.63 -0.01
N ILE A 158 13.24 2.42 -0.59
CA ILE A 158 12.65 3.57 0.09
C ILE A 158 11.84 3.09 1.30
N GLY A 159 10.97 2.10 1.15
CA GLY A 159 10.16 1.58 2.25
C GLY A 159 10.99 0.99 3.38
N VAL A 160 12.02 0.19 3.08
CA VAL A 160 12.92 -0.34 4.11
C VAL A 160 13.73 0.79 4.76
N GLY A 161 14.22 1.74 3.97
CA GLY A 161 14.98 2.89 4.44
C GLY A 161 14.18 3.78 5.38
N THR A 162 12.94 4.12 5.03
CA THR A 162 12.06 4.96 5.85
C THR A 162 11.67 4.28 7.15
N VAL A 163 11.42 2.97 7.13
CA VAL A 163 11.18 2.18 8.35
C VAL A 163 12.41 2.21 9.26
N CYS A 164 13.61 1.91 8.75
CA CYS A 164 14.84 1.91 9.56
C CYS A 164 15.13 3.29 10.18
N VAL A 165 15.02 4.35 9.38
CA VAL A 165 15.25 5.73 9.86
C VAL A 165 14.17 6.14 10.86
N GLY A 166 12.89 5.88 10.56
CA GLY A 166 11.77 6.21 11.45
C GLY A 166 11.82 5.46 12.78
N LEU A 167 12.25 4.20 12.78
CA LEU A 167 12.41 3.40 13.99
C LEU A 167 13.58 3.90 14.85
N THR A 168 14.69 4.27 14.23
CA THR A 168 15.84 4.89 14.91
C THR A 168 15.41 6.22 15.55
N LEU A 169 14.65 7.04 14.82
CA LEU A 169 14.15 8.32 15.32
C LEU A 169 13.17 8.16 16.49
N SER A 170 12.29 7.15 16.40
CA SER A 170 11.37 6.78 17.48
C SER A 170 12.11 6.38 18.76
N TYR A 171 13.22 5.62 18.62
CA TYR A 171 14.05 5.23 19.76
C TYR A 171 14.67 6.43 20.47
N TYR A 172 15.22 7.41 19.73
CA TYR A 172 15.83 8.60 20.33
C TYR A 172 14.81 9.57 20.92
N LEU A 173 13.68 9.78 20.24
CA LEU A 173 12.70 10.79 20.63
C LEU A 173 11.64 10.25 21.61
N ASN A 174 11.60 8.94 21.88
CA ASN A 174 10.55 8.28 22.68
C ASN A 174 9.13 8.56 22.18
N LEU A 175 8.96 8.74 20.86
CA LEU A 175 7.65 8.89 20.22
C LEU A 175 7.11 7.55 19.70
N PRO A 176 5.78 7.42 19.48
CA PRO A 176 5.18 6.26 18.84
C PRO A 176 5.86 5.95 17.49
N ALA A 177 6.35 4.71 17.34
CA ALA A 177 7.10 4.29 16.16
C ALA A 177 6.33 4.46 14.86
N SER A 178 5.02 4.17 14.86
CA SER A 178 4.15 4.38 13.70
C SER A 178 4.10 5.84 13.26
N GLY A 179 4.02 6.80 14.19
CA GLY A 179 4.03 8.22 13.88
C GLY A 179 5.37 8.69 13.28
N CYS A 180 6.50 8.26 13.86
CA CYS A 180 7.82 8.61 13.36
C CYS A 180 8.08 8.08 11.94
N ILE A 181 7.64 6.86 11.64
CA ILE A 181 7.82 6.28 10.31
C ILE A 181 6.98 7.04 9.28
N VAL A 182 5.70 7.31 9.56
CA VAL A 182 4.83 8.08 8.64
C VAL A 182 5.38 9.49 8.37
N LEU A 183 5.88 10.17 9.39
CA LEU A 183 6.51 11.49 9.22
C LEU A 183 7.78 11.41 8.36
N THR A 184 8.58 10.36 8.54
CA THR A 184 9.78 10.12 7.74
C THR A 184 9.42 9.84 6.28
N GLU A 185 8.39 9.03 6.03
CA GLU A 185 7.87 8.77 4.68
C GLU A 185 7.35 10.05 4.01
N GLY A 186 6.56 10.85 4.73
CA GLY A 186 6.07 12.13 4.25
C GLY A 186 7.21 13.10 3.88
N ALA A 187 8.28 13.12 4.69
CA ALA A 187 9.47 13.91 4.40
C ALA A 187 10.20 13.43 3.14
N VAL A 188 10.36 12.11 2.97
CA VAL A 188 10.97 11.53 1.76
C VAL A 188 10.14 11.81 0.51
N LEU A 189 8.81 11.73 0.60
CA LEU A 189 7.91 12.10 -0.50
C LEU A 189 8.02 13.58 -0.85
N GLY A 190 8.02 14.46 0.16
CA GLY A 190 8.22 15.89 -0.04
C GLY A 190 9.55 16.18 -0.75
N LEU A 191 10.63 15.52 -0.34
CA LEU A 191 11.93 15.64 -0.98
C LEU A 191 11.92 15.12 -2.43
N ALA A 192 11.29 13.97 -2.68
CA ALA A 192 11.15 13.40 -4.01
C ALA A 192 10.38 14.32 -4.96
N LEU A 193 9.31 14.96 -4.47
CA LEU A 193 8.54 15.96 -5.22
C LEU A 193 9.39 17.18 -5.57
N ILE A 194 10.15 17.73 -4.60
CA ILE A 194 11.05 18.87 -4.84
C ILE A 194 12.10 18.52 -5.90
N VAL A 195 12.72 17.33 -5.81
CA VAL A 195 13.71 16.87 -6.79
C VAL A 195 13.08 16.71 -8.18
N ASN A 196 11.87 16.15 -8.27
CA ASN A 196 11.16 16.00 -9.54
C ASN A 196 10.78 17.38 -10.13
N MET A 197 10.29 18.30 -9.30
CA MET A 197 10.02 19.68 -9.69
C MET A 197 11.29 20.41 -10.13
N ALA A 198 12.43 20.21 -9.47
CA ALA A 198 13.70 20.81 -9.88
C ALA A 198 14.20 20.24 -11.22
N LYS A 199 14.02 18.94 -11.48
CA LYS A 199 14.30 18.33 -12.79
C LYS A 199 13.39 18.85 -13.89
N LYS A 200 12.10 19.04 -13.61
CA LYS A 200 11.14 19.63 -14.55
C LYS A 200 11.28 21.15 -14.68
N GLY A 201 11.79 21.84 -13.68
CA GLY A 201 12.04 23.28 -13.68
C GLY A 201 13.27 23.70 -14.50
N GLY A 202 14.08 22.74 -14.96
CA GLY A 202 15.17 22.95 -15.93
C GLY A 202 14.79 22.67 -17.39
N ILE A 203 13.56 22.23 -17.68
CA ILE A 203 13.06 22.02 -19.05
C ILE A 203 11.78 22.85 -19.17
N GLY A 204 11.83 23.82 -20.09
CA GLY A 204 10.86 24.91 -20.23
C GLY A 204 9.38 24.50 -20.27
N PRO A 205 8.50 25.50 -20.10
CA PRO A 205 7.09 25.29 -19.85
C PRO A 205 6.40 24.77 -21.12
N TRP A 206 5.47 23.81 -20.95
CA TRP A 206 4.57 23.28 -21.98
C TRP A 206 5.17 22.42 -23.11
N LYS A 207 5.17 21.10 -22.91
CA LYS A 207 4.72 20.09 -23.90
C LYS A 207 4.22 18.88 -23.10
N GLY A 208 3.01 18.36 -23.22
CA GLY A 208 1.87 18.62 -24.10
C GLY A 208 0.97 17.38 -24.06
N CYS A 209 -0.34 17.62 -24.04
CA CYS A 209 -1.46 16.72 -24.33
C CYS A 209 -1.66 15.47 -23.44
N TRP A 210 -2.77 15.56 -22.71
CA TRP A 210 -3.70 14.46 -22.44
C TRP A 210 -4.01 13.66 -23.69
#